data_AF-A0A183A3J7-F1
#
_entry.id   AF-A0A183A3J7-F1
#
_cell.length_a   1.000
_cell.length_b   1.000
_cell.length_c   1.000
_cell.angle_alpha   90.00
_cell.angle_beta   90.00
_cell.angle_gamma   90.00
#
_symmetry.space_group_name_H-M   'P 1'
#
loop_
_entity.id
_entity.type
_entity.pdbx_description
1 polymer ?
#
loop_
_entity_poly.entity_id
_entity_poly.type
_entity_poly.pdbx_seq_one_letter_code
_entity_poly.pdbx_strand_id
1 'polypeptide(L)'
;MNIQEFSRSPDGFVFRCTHCKKRMSIRSGTFFEKSRLPLTTLMELMFYFVMEEPVTRAAAMANVSRKSSIQWYTYCRDVCSSVMCSLPTQLGGVGSTVEVDESVAVKNEDTFSMRQDEATVTAAETP
;
A
#
# COMPACT_ATOMS: atom_id res chain seq x y z
N MET A 1 20.96 20.36 -13.34
CA MET A 1 21.01 19.60 -12.08
C MET A 1 21.92 18.40 -12.32
N ASN A 2 22.79 18.03 -11.39
CA ASN A 2 23.60 16.81 -11.49
C ASN A 2 23.28 15.87 -10.34
N ILE A 3 23.24 14.56 -10.61
CA ILE A 3 23.10 13.53 -9.58
C ILE A 3 24.48 13.30 -8.95
N GLN A 4 24.53 13.20 -7.63
CA GLN A 4 25.77 12.90 -6.89
C GLN A 4 25.50 11.85 -5.82
N GLU A 5 26.46 10.94 -5.64
CA GLU A 5 26.47 10.03 -4.50
C GLU A 5 26.53 10.81 -3.18
N PHE A 6 25.71 10.38 -2.23
CA PHE A 6 25.59 10.98 -0.93
C PHE A 6 25.08 9.95 0.09
N SER A 7 26.02 9.31 0.77
CA SER A 7 25.75 8.22 1.73
C SER A 7 24.85 8.60 2.91
N ARG A 8 24.72 9.90 3.22
CA ARG A 8 23.80 10.38 4.27
C ARG A 8 22.35 10.44 3.82
N SER A 9 22.08 10.36 2.51
CA SER A 9 20.70 10.23 2.02
C SER A 9 20.24 8.78 2.13
N PRO A 10 18.98 8.52 2.50
CA PRO A 10 18.44 7.17 2.52
C PRO A 10 18.52 6.44 1.17
N ASP A 11 18.54 7.20 0.07
CA ASP A 11 18.57 6.69 -1.30
C ASP A 11 19.99 6.55 -1.86
N GLY A 12 21.01 6.99 -1.13
CA GLY A 12 22.41 7.01 -1.59
C GLY A 12 22.75 8.12 -2.59
N PHE A 13 21.77 8.87 -3.11
CA PHE A 13 21.97 9.94 -4.10
C PHE A 13 21.19 11.21 -3.78
N VAL A 14 21.71 12.35 -4.25
CA VAL A 14 21.03 13.66 -4.19
C VAL A 14 21.19 14.42 -5.50
N PHE A 15 20.21 15.27 -5.81
CA PHE A 15 20.37 16.28 -6.86
C PHE A 15 21.15 17.46 -6.33
N ARG A 16 22.19 17.88 -7.06
CA ARG A 16 22.93 19.11 -6.80
C ARG A 16 22.74 20.10 -7.93
N CYS A 17 22.33 21.31 -7.57
CA CYS A 17 22.26 22.41 -8.53
C CYS A 17 23.66 22.85 -8.94
N THR A 18 23.90 23.01 -10.23
CA THR A 18 25.18 23.45 -10.80
C THR A 18 25.49 24.90 -10.47
N HIS A 19 24.47 25.75 -10.44
CA HIS A 19 24.58 27.19 -10.22
C HIS A 19 24.63 27.55 -8.72
N CYS A 20 23.57 27.25 -7.96
CA CYS A 20 23.47 27.65 -6.55
C CYS A 20 24.07 26.65 -5.55
N LYS A 21 24.60 25.51 -6.01
CA LYS A 21 25.22 24.43 -5.23
C LYS A 21 24.34 23.77 -4.15
N LYS A 22 23.07 24.16 -4.03
CA LYS A 22 22.08 23.53 -3.14
C LYS A 22 21.90 22.04 -3.49
N ARG A 23 21.68 21.24 -2.45
CA ARG A 23 21.33 19.82 -2.55
C ARG A 23 19.83 19.65 -2.35
N MET A 24 19.25 18.72 -3.09
CA MET A 24 17.84 18.36 -3.01
C MET A 24 17.74 16.84 -2.98
N SER A 25 16.77 16.32 -2.22
CA SER A 25 16.48 14.88 -2.26
C SER A 25 15.97 14.52 -3.66
N ILE A 26 16.27 13.31 -4.11
CA ILE A 26 15.67 12.78 -5.34
C ILE A 26 14.13 12.67 -5.24
N ARG A 27 13.60 12.67 -4.01
CA ARG A 27 12.17 12.56 -3.68
C ARG A 27 11.48 13.91 -3.50
N SER A 28 12.20 15.02 -3.60
CA SER A 28 11.63 16.37 -3.37
C SER A 28 10.49 16.66 -4.35
N GLY A 29 9.34 17.10 -3.83
CA GLY A 29 8.14 17.38 -4.63
C GLY A 29 7.40 16.13 -5.16
N THR A 30 7.68 14.95 -4.60
CA THR A 30 7.03 13.70 -5.02
C THR A 30 6.19 13.10 -3.91
N PHE A 31 5.40 12.08 -4.24
CA PHE A 31 4.67 11.27 -3.25
C PHE A 31 5.56 10.70 -2.12
N PHE A 32 6.85 10.49 -2.39
CA PHE A 32 7.81 9.94 -1.43
C PHE A 32 8.51 11.01 -0.57
N GLU A 33 8.13 12.28 -0.71
CA GLU A 33 8.74 13.37 0.02
C GLU A 33 8.61 13.18 1.55
N LYS A 34 9.64 13.59 2.29
CA LYS A 34 9.76 13.47 3.76
C LYS A 34 9.73 12.04 4.32
N SER A 35 9.62 11.01 3.48
CA SER A 35 9.81 9.64 3.93
C SER A 35 11.20 9.44 4.53
N ARG A 36 11.27 8.62 5.58
CA ARG A 36 12.55 8.17 6.17
C ARG A 36 12.99 6.81 5.62
N LEU A 37 12.12 6.11 4.93
CA LEU A 37 12.46 4.84 4.28
C LEU A 37 13.22 5.11 2.97
N PRO A 38 14.15 4.23 2.58
CA PRO A 38 14.75 4.25 1.24
C PRO A 38 13.68 4.11 0.17
N LEU A 39 13.88 4.75 -0.99
CA LEU A 39 12.93 4.70 -2.10
C LEU A 39 12.69 3.26 -2.59
N THR A 40 13.71 2.41 -2.57
CA THR A 40 13.59 0.98 -2.94
C THR A 40 12.57 0.26 -2.05
N THR A 41 12.68 0.42 -0.73
CA THR A 41 11.74 -0.14 0.25
C THR A 41 10.32 0.41 0.07
N LEU A 42 10.18 1.69 -0.30
CA LEU A 42 8.87 2.28 -0.59
C LEU A 42 8.24 1.65 -1.83
N MET A 43 9.04 1.41 -2.88
CA MET A 43 8.58 0.73 -4.09
C MET A 43 8.18 -0.73 -3.81
N GLU A 44 8.91 -1.45 -2.96
CA GLU A 44 8.54 -2.80 -2.52
C GLU A 44 7.18 -2.80 -1.79
N LEU A 45 6.98 -1.87 -0.85
CA LEU A 45 5.69 -1.75 -0.15
C LEU A 45 4.53 -1.46 -1.10
N MET A 46 4.74 -0.62 -2.12
CA MET A 46 3.75 -0.36 -3.16
C MET A 46 3.47 -1.60 -4.02
N PHE A 47 4.52 -2.32 -4.40
CA PHE A 47 4.39 -3.56 -5.14
C PHE A 47 3.55 -4.59 -4.36
N TYR A 48 3.85 -4.79 -3.08
CA TYR A 48 3.07 -5.68 -2.21
C TYR A 48 1.62 -5.20 -2.02
N PHE A 49 1.40 -3.89 -1.92
CA PHE A 49 0.05 -3.33 -1.87
C PHE A 49 -0.76 -3.68 -3.13
N VAL A 50 -0.16 -3.52 -4.32
CA VAL A 50 -0.81 -3.84 -5.60
C VAL A 50 -1.05 -5.34 -5.76
N MET A 51 -0.16 -6.18 -5.23
CA MET A 51 -0.32 -7.63 -5.18
C MET A 51 -1.31 -8.11 -4.09
N GLU A 52 -2.01 -7.18 -3.42
CA GLU A 52 -2.98 -7.44 -2.35
C GLU A 52 -2.39 -8.23 -1.16
N GLU A 53 -1.09 -8.10 -0.94
CA GLU A 53 -0.41 -8.80 0.15
C GLU A 53 -0.83 -8.24 1.51
N PRO A 54 -1.11 -9.10 2.51
CA PRO A 54 -1.41 -8.64 3.86
C PRO A 54 -0.29 -7.75 4.40
N VAL A 55 -0.66 -6.60 4.97
CA VAL A 55 0.31 -5.59 5.47
C VAL A 55 1.32 -6.16 6.46
N THR A 56 0.93 -7.19 7.22
CA THR A 56 1.80 -7.89 8.17
C THR A 56 2.89 -8.69 7.47
N ARG A 57 2.55 -9.35 6.35
CA ARG A 57 3.48 -10.10 5.52
C ARG A 57 4.38 -9.15 4.73
N ALA A 58 3.81 -8.10 4.14
CA ALA A 58 4.57 -7.06 3.45
C ALA A 58 5.59 -6.37 4.37
N ALA A 59 5.21 -6.07 5.62
CA ALA A 59 6.13 -5.50 6.61
C ALA A 59 7.33 -6.42 6.89
N ALA A 60 7.08 -7.74 7.00
CA ALA A 60 8.13 -8.72 7.21
C ALA A 60 9.03 -8.87 5.98
N MET A 61 8.45 -8.95 4.77
CA MET A 61 9.19 -9.09 3.51
C MET A 61 10.06 -7.87 3.21
N ALA A 62 9.53 -6.65 3.40
CA ALA A 62 10.26 -5.41 3.19
C ALA A 62 11.19 -5.03 4.36
N ASN A 63 11.20 -5.82 5.45
CA ASN A 63 11.93 -5.53 6.69
C ASN A 63 11.64 -4.12 7.25
N VAL A 64 10.36 -3.76 7.29
CA VAL A 64 9.88 -2.45 7.78
C VAL A 64 9.02 -2.64 9.01
N SER A 65 9.01 -1.64 9.90
CA SER A 65 8.09 -1.67 11.04
C SER A 65 6.63 -1.80 10.58
N ARG A 66 5.83 -2.57 11.33
CA ARG A 66 4.41 -2.73 11.06
C ARG A 66 3.69 -1.38 10.97
N LYS A 67 4.01 -0.44 11.86
CA LYS A 67 3.45 0.91 11.88
C LYS A 67 3.71 1.65 10.57
N SER A 68 4.95 1.66 10.09
CA SER A 68 5.30 2.31 8.82
C SER A 68 4.62 1.63 7.64
N SER A 69 4.56 0.30 7.62
CA SER A 69 3.90 -0.44 6.53
C SER A 69 2.40 -0.13 6.45
N ILE A 70 1.71 -0.08 7.61
CA ILE A 70 0.30 0.35 7.69
C ILE A 70 0.13 1.76 7.15
N GLN A 71 1.00 2.69 7.55
CA GLN A 71 0.94 4.08 7.08
C GLN A 71 1.06 4.17 5.55
N TRP A 72 2.02 3.46 4.95
CA TRP A 72 2.21 3.45 3.49
C TRP A 72 1.05 2.78 2.74
N TYR A 73 0.50 1.69 3.28
CA TYR A 73 -0.71 1.08 2.73
C TYR A 73 -1.91 2.03 2.78
N THR A 74 -2.05 2.81 3.86
CA THR A 74 -3.10 3.83 3.95
C THR A 74 -2.89 4.92 2.92
N TYR A 75 -1.66 5.42 2.71
CA TYR A 75 -1.40 6.38 1.63
C TYR A 75 -1.75 5.84 0.24
N CYS A 76 -1.47 4.55 -0.03
CA CYS A 76 -1.87 3.94 -1.29
C CYS A 76 -3.40 3.89 -1.43
N ARG A 77 -4.12 3.51 -0.36
CA ARG A 77 -5.59 3.52 -0.33
C ARG A 77 -6.18 4.91 -0.50
N ASP A 78 -5.57 5.94 0.07
CA ASP A 78 -6.04 7.32 -0.05
C ASP A 78 -5.94 7.79 -1.51
N VAL A 79 -4.83 7.46 -2.19
CA VAL A 79 -4.66 7.73 -3.62
C VAL A 79 -5.72 6.99 -4.44
N CYS A 80 -5.90 5.68 -4.24
CA CYS A 80 -6.92 4.89 -4.93
C CYS A 80 -8.34 5.44 -4.69
N SER A 81 -8.67 5.77 -3.44
CA SER A 81 -9.96 6.35 -3.05
C SER A 81 -10.21 7.69 -3.75
N SER A 82 -9.20 8.57 -3.79
CA SER A 82 -9.33 9.87 -4.46
C SER A 82 -9.65 9.72 -5.94
N VAL A 83 -9.04 8.75 -6.62
CA VAL A 83 -9.31 8.43 -8.02
C VAL A 83 -10.72 7.85 -8.16
N MET A 84 -11.08 6.86 -7.34
CA MET A 84 -12.42 6.25 -7.39
C MET A 84 -13.55 7.26 -7.16
N CYS A 85 -13.39 8.20 -6.22
CA CYS A 85 -14.37 9.26 -5.98
C CYS A 85 -14.47 10.28 -7.12
N SER A 86 -13.41 10.45 -7.90
CA SER A 86 -13.39 11.38 -9.05
C SER A 86 -13.98 10.78 -10.33
N LEU A 87 -14.07 9.45 -10.41
CA LEU A 87 -14.62 8.76 -11.56
C LEU A 87 -16.16 8.73 -11.45
N PRO A 88 -16.90 9.04 -12.52
CA PRO A 88 -18.35 8.87 -12.58
C PRO A 88 -18.69 7.38 -12.71
N THR A 89 -18.36 6.60 -11.69
CA THR A 89 -18.66 5.17 -11.65
C THR A 89 -20.02 5.00 -11.01
N GLN A 90 -21.03 4.70 -11.82
CA GLN A 90 -22.29 4.21 -11.26
C GLN A 90 -22.05 2.81 -10.71
N LEU A 91 -22.13 2.68 -9.39
CA LEU A 91 -22.31 1.37 -8.75
C LEU A 91 -23.77 0.98 -9.03
N GLY A 92 -23.99 0.15 -10.06
CA GLY A 92 -25.32 -0.29 -10.50
C GLY A 92 -25.65 0.08 -11.96
N GLY A 93 -26.63 -0.61 -12.55
CA GLY A 93 -27.15 -0.31 -13.88
C GLY A 93 -28.21 0.80 -13.88
N VAL A 94 -28.59 1.29 -15.06
CA VAL A 94 -29.70 2.24 -15.22
C VAL A 94 -30.98 1.65 -14.60
N GLY A 95 -31.53 2.33 -13.60
CA GLY A 95 -32.74 1.88 -12.89
C GLY A 95 -32.51 0.93 -11.71
N SER A 96 -31.26 0.67 -11.32
CA SER A 96 -30.94 -0.14 -10.12
C SER A 96 -30.47 0.73 -8.97
N THR A 97 -31.17 0.65 -7.83
CA THR A 97 -30.69 1.19 -6.55
C THR A 97 -29.76 0.17 -5.92
N VAL A 98 -28.51 0.54 -5.64
CA VAL A 98 -27.60 -0.30 -4.86
C VAL A 98 -27.88 -0.04 -3.38
N GLU A 99 -28.37 -1.07 -2.69
CA GLU A 99 -28.47 -1.09 -1.25
C GLU A 99 -27.12 -1.54 -0.68
N VAL A 100 -26.53 -0.68 0.16
CA VAL A 100 -25.31 -1.02 0.90
C VAL A 100 -25.77 -1.59 2.23
N ASP A 101 -25.69 -2.91 2.37
CA ASP A 101 -26.01 -3.58 3.63
C ASP A 101 -24.98 -3.18 4.70
N GLU A 102 -25.44 -2.96 5.94
CA GLU A 102 -24.61 -2.49 7.04
C GLU A 102 -23.56 -3.56 7.37
N SER A 103 -22.31 -3.27 7.03
CA SER A 103 -21.18 -4.11 7.44
C SER A 103 -20.86 -3.84 8.91
N VAL A 104 -21.09 -4.82 9.78
CA VAL A 104 -20.72 -4.72 11.20
C VAL A 104 -19.20 -4.68 11.34
N ALA A 105 -18.65 -3.48 11.52
CA ALA A 105 -17.23 -3.28 11.83
C ALA A 105 -16.98 -3.61 13.31
N VAL A 106 -16.65 -4.88 13.60
CA VAL A 106 -16.23 -5.27 14.96
C VAL A 106 -14.80 -4.79 15.20
N LYS A 107 -14.61 -3.84 16.14
CA LYS A 107 -13.27 -3.47 16.65
C LYS A 107 -12.82 -4.57 17.61
N ASN A 108 -11.97 -5.47 17.13
CA ASN A 108 -11.36 -6.50 17.97
C ASN A 108 -9.88 -6.18 18.11
N GLU A 109 -9.38 -5.93 19.33
CA GLU A 109 -7.94 -5.84 19.57
C GLU A 109 -7.23 -7.21 19.52
N ASP A 110 -7.94 -8.34 19.40
CA ASP A 110 -7.32 -9.67 19.67
C ASP A 110 -7.73 -10.88 18.78
N THR A 111 -8.26 -10.74 17.57
CA THR A 111 -8.62 -11.94 16.77
C THR A 111 -8.26 -11.86 15.28
N PHE A 112 -6.97 -11.98 14.98
CA PHE A 112 -6.52 -12.54 13.70
C PHE A 112 -6.22 -14.02 13.90
N SER A 113 -7.26 -14.84 14.03
CA SER A 113 -7.14 -16.29 13.95
C SER A 113 -8.41 -16.88 13.36
N MET A 114 -8.20 -17.68 12.31
CA MET A 114 -9.12 -18.63 11.67
C MET A 114 -10.17 -18.10 10.69
N ARG A 115 -9.86 -18.29 9.40
CA ARG A 115 -10.73 -18.93 8.40
C ARG A 115 -9.86 -19.77 7.46
N GLN A 116 -9.52 -20.99 7.89
CA GLN A 116 -9.45 -22.12 6.98
C GLN A 116 -10.68 -22.94 7.34
N ASP A 117 -11.58 -23.12 6.38
CA ASP A 117 -12.40 -24.32 6.18
C ASP A 117 -13.43 -23.97 5.10
N GLU A 118 -13.28 -24.60 3.93
CA GLU A 118 -14.35 -25.34 3.26
C GLU A 118 -13.86 -25.86 1.89
N ALA A 119 -13.70 -27.18 1.79
CA ALA A 119 -14.20 -27.99 0.68
C ALA A 119 -13.92 -29.48 0.96
N THR A 120 -14.75 -30.10 1.81
CA THR A 120 -14.96 -31.55 1.80
C THR A 120 -16.18 -31.81 0.93
N VAL A 121 -15.99 -32.32 -0.28
CA VAL A 121 -17.08 -32.87 -1.10
C VAL A 121 -17.00 -34.39 -1.03
N THR A 122 -18.09 -34.95 -0.54
CA THR A 122 -18.44 -36.35 -0.34
C THR A 122 -18.62 -37.10 -1.67
N ALA A 123 -18.17 -38.35 -1.71
CA ALA A 123 -18.77 -39.41 -2.52
C ALA A 123 -18.53 -40.76 -1.82
N ALA A 124 -19.60 -41.29 -1.23
CA ALA A 124 -19.67 -42.64 -0.68
C ALA A 124 -20.17 -43.63 -1.75
N GLU A 125 -19.77 -44.87 -1.57
CA GLU A 125 -19.89 -46.07 -2.41
C GLU A 125 -21.36 -46.42 -2.76
N THR A 126 -21.68 -47.23 -3.76
CA THR A 126 -21.69 -48.73 -3.77
C THR A 126 -22.40 -49.20 -5.08
N PRO A 127 -22.50 -50.49 -5.46
CA PRO A 127 -22.50 -51.74 -4.67
C PRO A 127 -21.30 -52.67 -4.86
#